data_AF-A0A7V0S5T9-F1
#
_entry.id   AF-A0A7V0S5T9-F1
#
_cell.length_a   1.000
_cell.length_b   1.000
_cell.length_c   1.000
_cell.angle_alpha   90.00
_cell.angle_beta   90.00
_cell.angle_gamma   90.00
#
_symmetry.space_group_name_H-M   'P 1'
#
loop_
_entity.id
_entity.type
_entity.pdbx_description
1 polymer ?
#
loop_
_entity_poly.entity_id
_entity_poly.type
_entity_poly.pdbx_seq_one_letter_code
_entity_poly.pdbx_strand_id
1 'polypeptide(L)'
;MIQKNDITERKFNRTLRGYDPVEVKYFLDMLAEEFEKLEQRIAELEPIEKRLNDMKVKSPDDIIREAEEKAQKILTDAEKLAKDVLDQAKIQKEKEREEIAILTNRKDRLINLINTALNKQKELVNLLSTESEEGDEIG
;
A
#
# COMPACT_ATOMS: atom_id res chain seq x y z
N MET A 1 -10.87 -23.22 -44.51
CA MET A 1 -11.84 -24.13 -43.86
C MET A 1 -12.85 -24.50 -44.93
N ILE A 2 -13.14 -25.79 -45.10
CA ILE A 2 -14.13 -26.26 -46.08
C ILE A 2 -15.50 -25.78 -45.59
N GLN A 3 -16.27 -25.14 -46.44
CA GLN A 3 -17.62 -24.66 -46.18
C GLN A 3 -18.66 -25.66 -46.69
N LYS A 4 -19.90 -25.58 -46.21
CA LYS A 4 -21.04 -26.39 -46.71
C LYS A 4 -21.10 -26.44 -48.26
N ASN A 5 -20.90 -25.29 -48.90
CA ASN A 5 -20.95 -25.17 -50.36
C ASN A 5 -19.78 -25.93 -51.04
N ASP A 6 -18.62 -25.96 -50.41
CA ASP A 6 -17.46 -26.71 -50.92
C ASP A 6 -17.70 -28.23 -50.93
N ILE A 7 -18.57 -28.74 -50.04
CA ILE A 7 -18.98 -30.15 -49.97
C ILE A 7 -20.02 -30.46 -51.04
N THR A 8 -21.04 -29.62 -51.17
CA THR A 8 -22.17 -29.86 -52.08
C THR A 8 -21.84 -29.64 -53.56
N GLU A 9 -20.88 -28.75 -53.86
CA GLU A 9 -20.43 -28.42 -55.22
C GLU A 9 -19.19 -29.21 -55.66
N ARG A 10 -18.69 -30.13 -54.81
CA ARG A 10 -17.49 -30.90 -55.10
C ARG A 10 -17.67 -31.76 -56.35
N LYS A 11 -16.76 -31.59 -57.32
CA LYS A 11 -16.72 -32.39 -58.56
C LYS A 11 -15.72 -33.53 -58.43
N PHE A 12 -16.12 -34.70 -58.92
CA PHE A 12 -15.29 -35.91 -58.96
C PHE A 12 -15.08 -36.35 -60.40
N ASN A 13 -13.89 -36.87 -60.70
CA ASN A 13 -13.57 -37.43 -62.01
C ASN A 13 -14.31 -38.77 -62.19
N ARG A 14 -14.83 -39.02 -63.39
CA ARG A 14 -15.49 -40.29 -63.72
C ARG A 14 -14.46 -41.35 -64.09
N THR A 15 -14.66 -42.56 -63.60
CA THR A 15 -13.84 -43.74 -63.89
C THR A 15 -14.69 -44.86 -64.44
N LEU A 16 -14.07 -45.83 -65.12
CA LEU A 16 -14.76 -46.97 -65.76
C LEU A 16 -15.56 -47.84 -64.78
N ARG A 17 -15.19 -47.78 -63.49
CA ARG A 17 -15.94 -48.35 -62.36
C ARG A 17 -15.85 -47.35 -61.21
N GLY A 18 -16.98 -47.00 -60.61
CA GLY A 18 -17.08 -45.98 -59.56
C GLY A 18 -18.43 -46.03 -58.85
N TYR A 19 -18.60 -45.19 -57.83
CA TYR A 19 -19.86 -45.05 -57.09
C TYR A 19 -20.94 -44.38 -57.95
N ASP A 20 -22.21 -44.68 -57.65
CA ASP A 20 -23.35 -44.03 -58.32
C ASP A 20 -23.33 -42.51 -58.03
N PRO A 21 -23.26 -41.66 -59.07
CA PRO A 21 -23.28 -40.21 -58.89
C PRO A 21 -24.48 -39.68 -58.10
N VAL A 22 -25.65 -40.34 -58.19
CA VAL A 22 -26.87 -39.92 -57.49
C VAL A 22 -26.75 -40.19 -55.99
N GLU A 23 -26.29 -41.38 -55.62
CA GLU A 23 -26.06 -41.78 -54.23
C GLU A 23 -24.96 -40.92 -53.58
N VAL A 24 -23.87 -40.67 -54.31
CA VAL A 24 -22.80 -39.78 -53.86
C VAL A 24 -23.34 -38.37 -53.62
N LYS A 25 -24.21 -37.85 -54.50
CA LYS A 25 -24.79 -36.51 -54.34
C LYS A 25 -25.68 -36.44 -53.09
N TYR A 26 -26.54 -37.44 -52.88
CA TYR A 26 -27.38 -37.53 -51.67
C TYR A 26 -26.53 -37.60 -50.39
N PHE A 27 -25.46 -38.38 -50.40
CA PHE A 27 -24.54 -38.47 -49.26
C PHE A 27 -23.82 -37.14 -48.98
N LEU A 28 -23.37 -36.42 -50.02
CA LEU A 28 -22.73 -35.12 -49.86
C LEU A 28 -23.69 -34.06 -49.31
N ASP A 29 -24.96 -34.10 -49.70
CA ASP A 29 -25.97 -33.17 -49.19
C ASP A 29 -26.24 -33.43 -47.70
N MET A 30 -26.39 -34.70 -47.27
CA MET A 30 -26.49 -35.06 -45.85
C MET A 30 -25.25 -34.65 -45.06
N LEU A 31 -24.05 -34.92 -45.61
CA LEU A 31 -22.79 -34.57 -44.96
C LEU A 31 -22.67 -33.05 -44.77
N ALA A 32 -23.08 -32.28 -45.76
CA ALA A 32 -23.04 -30.83 -45.72
C ALA A 32 -23.99 -30.26 -44.64
N GLU A 33 -25.17 -30.85 -44.46
CA GLU A 33 -26.10 -30.48 -43.39
C GLU A 33 -25.56 -30.81 -41.99
N GLU A 34 -25.00 -32.00 -41.79
CA GLU A 34 -24.39 -32.37 -40.50
C GLU A 34 -23.16 -31.52 -40.19
N PHE A 35 -22.38 -31.16 -41.21
CA PHE A 35 -21.24 -30.25 -41.06
C PHE A 35 -21.67 -28.86 -40.61
N GLU A 36 -22.73 -28.31 -41.20
CA GLU A 36 -23.30 -27.01 -40.79
C GLU A 36 -23.81 -27.03 -39.34
N LYS A 37 -24.46 -28.12 -38.91
CA LYS A 37 -24.90 -28.29 -37.51
C LYS A 37 -23.71 -28.30 -36.54
N LEU A 38 -22.60 -28.95 -36.92
CA LEU A 38 -21.38 -28.98 -36.11
C LEU A 38 -20.72 -27.59 -36.03
N GLU A 39 -20.65 -26.86 -37.15
CA GLU A 39 -20.13 -25.49 -37.18
C GLU A 39 -20.94 -24.56 -36.27
N GLN A 40 -22.27 -24.62 -36.34
CA GLN A 40 -23.16 -23.86 -35.45
C GLN A 40 -22.89 -24.18 -33.98
N ARG A 41 -22.74 -25.46 -33.64
CA ARG A 41 -22.48 -25.88 -32.26
C ARG A 41 -21.12 -25.44 -31.75
N ILE A 42 -20.10 -25.43 -32.60
CA ILE A 42 -18.77 -24.89 -32.24
C ILE A 42 -18.88 -23.38 -32.00
N ALA A 43 -19.56 -22.65 -32.88
CA ALA A 43 -19.77 -21.21 -32.74
C ALA A 43 -20.56 -20.85 -31.47
N GLU A 44 -21.47 -21.71 -31.02
CA GLU A 44 -22.17 -21.56 -29.74
C GLU A 44 -21.28 -21.88 -28.52
N LEU A 45 -20.37 -22.84 -28.64
CA LEU A 45 -19.49 -23.28 -27.55
C LEU A 45 -18.31 -22.34 -27.32
N GLU A 46 -17.74 -21.74 -28.36
CA GLU A 46 -16.62 -20.78 -28.25
C GLU A 46 -16.87 -19.63 -27.25
N PRO A 47 -18.00 -18.89 -27.29
CA PRO A 47 -18.25 -17.82 -26.34
C PRO A 47 -18.48 -18.35 -24.92
N ILE A 48 -19.00 -19.58 -24.78
CA ILE A 48 -19.19 -20.22 -23.47
C ILE A 48 -17.83 -20.59 -22.89
N GLU A 49 -16.94 -21.20 -23.66
CA GLU A 49 -15.57 -21.51 -23.22
C GLU A 49 -14.79 -20.25 -22.87
N LYS A 50 -14.91 -19.20 -23.68
CA LYS A 50 -14.28 -17.91 -23.41
C LYS A 50 -14.80 -17.32 -22.10
N ARG A 51 -16.11 -17.28 -21.89
CA ARG A 51 -16.71 -16.84 -20.63
C ARG A 51 -16.28 -17.69 -19.45
N LEU A 52 -16.14 -19.00 -19.63
CA LEU A 52 -15.75 -19.92 -18.56
C LEU A 52 -14.26 -19.80 -18.23
N ASN A 53 -13.41 -19.47 -19.20
CA ASN A 53 -12.01 -19.10 -18.96
C ASN A 53 -11.89 -17.72 -18.30
N ASP A 54 -12.68 -16.74 -18.70
CA ASP A 54 -12.72 -15.42 -18.05
C ASP A 54 -13.32 -15.52 -16.64
N MET A 55 -14.27 -16.44 -16.43
CA MET A 55 -14.84 -16.84 -15.15
C MET A 55 -14.01 -17.90 -14.41
N LYS A 56 -12.81 -18.28 -14.87
CA LYS A 56 -11.84 -18.93 -13.97
C LYS A 56 -11.43 -17.87 -12.95
N VAL A 57 -12.32 -17.76 -11.97
CA VAL A 57 -12.19 -17.17 -10.65
C VAL A 57 -10.74 -17.29 -10.25
N LYS A 58 -10.13 -16.17 -9.83
CA LYS A 58 -8.86 -16.18 -9.09
C LYS A 58 -8.87 -17.43 -8.22
N SER A 59 -7.91 -18.34 -8.42
CA SER A 59 -7.91 -19.59 -7.67
C SER A 59 -8.05 -19.26 -6.18
N PRO A 60 -8.71 -20.08 -5.35
CA PRO A 60 -8.61 -19.93 -3.90
C PRO A 60 -7.17 -19.65 -3.44
N ASP A 61 -6.19 -20.27 -4.11
CA ASP A 61 -4.75 -20.01 -3.90
C ASP A 61 -4.31 -18.58 -4.27
N ASP A 62 -4.84 -18.01 -5.35
CA ASP A 62 -4.57 -16.61 -5.73
C ASP A 62 -5.15 -15.61 -4.74
N ILE A 63 -6.35 -15.92 -4.21
CA ILE A 63 -7.00 -15.10 -3.18
C ILE A 63 -6.20 -15.15 -1.87
N ILE A 64 -5.76 -16.36 -1.47
CA ILE A 64 -4.92 -16.56 -0.29
C ILE A 64 -3.59 -15.83 -0.46
N ARG A 65 -2.91 -16.00 -1.58
CA ARG A 65 -1.65 -15.31 -1.88
C ARG A 65 -1.80 -13.78 -1.84
N GLU A 66 -2.84 -13.24 -2.47
CA GLU A 66 -3.10 -11.79 -2.45
C GLU A 66 -3.39 -11.28 -1.03
N ALA A 67 -4.09 -12.07 -0.22
CA ALA A 67 -4.34 -11.74 1.19
C ALA A 67 -3.05 -11.78 2.02
N GLU A 68 -2.20 -12.78 1.82
CA GLU A 68 -0.90 -12.92 2.48
C GLU A 68 0.03 -11.75 2.13
N GLU A 69 0.15 -11.40 0.85
CA GLU A 69 0.97 -10.26 0.41
C GLU A 69 0.50 -8.94 1.04
N LYS A 70 -0.81 -8.73 1.10
CA LYS A 70 -1.38 -7.54 1.76
C LYS A 70 -1.12 -7.54 3.27
N ALA A 71 -1.28 -8.68 3.93
CA ALA A 71 -1.00 -8.81 5.36
C ALA A 71 0.48 -8.53 5.66
N GLN A 72 1.38 -9.11 4.86
CA GLN A 72 2.83 -8.88 4.96
C GLN A 72 3.14 -7.38 4.84
N LYS A 73 2.55 -6.71 3.87
CA LYS A 73 2.76 -5.27 3.65
C LYS A 73 2.28 -4.43 4.83
N ILE A 74 1.10 -4.74 5.36
CA ILE A 74 0.55 -4.05 6.54
C ILE A 74 1.49 -4.23 7.75
N LEU A 75 2.02 -5.43 7.97
CA LEU A 75 2.98 -5.67 9.04
C LEU A 75 4.25 -4.84 8.86
N THR A 76 4.84 -4.85 7.66
CA THR A 76 6.06 -4.08 7.40
C THR A 76 5.86 -2.56 7.54
N ASP A 77 4.71 -2.05 7.12
CA ASP A 77 4.38 -0.63 7.23
C ASP A 77 4.16 -0.23 8.70
N ALA A 78 3.48 -1.09 9.48
CA ALA A 78 3.27 -0.89 10.91
C ALA A 78 4.59 -0.91 11.69
N GLU A 79 5.49 -1.86 11.39
CA GLU A 79 6.82 -1.94 12.02
C GLU A 79 7.66 -0.70 11.72
N LYS A 80 7.66 -0.23 10.47
CA LYS A 80 8.37 0.98 10.08
C LYS A 80 7.81 2.21 10.81
N LEU A 81 6.49 2.36 10.85
CA LEU A 81 5.85 3.47 11.55
C LEU A 81 6.19 3.46 13.05
N ALA A 82 6.13 2.29 13.68
CA ALA A 82 6.49 2.14 15.09
C ALA A 82 7.94 2.55 15.36
N LYS A 83 8.86 2.17 14.47
CA LYS A 83 10.26 2.58 14.56
C LYS A 83 10.43 4.09 14.42
N ASP A 84 9.79 4.70 13.43
CA ASP A 84 9.86 6.15 13.19
C ASP A 84 9.32 6.93 14.41
N VAL A 85 8.21 6.48 15.00
CA VAL A 85 7.64 7.08 16.22
C VAL A 85 8.60 6.94 17.41
N LEU A 86 9.22 5.78 17.59
CA LEU A 86 10.20 5.56 18.66
C LEU A 86 11.43 6.47 18.51
N ASP A 87 11.93 6.63 17.28
CA ASP A 87 13.09 7.47 17.01
C ASP A 87 12.75 8.96 17.20
N GLN A 88 11.56 9.40 16.76
CA GLN A 88 11.07 10.75 17.05
C GLN A 88 10.92 11.00 18.55
N ALA A 89 10.34 10.05 19.30
CA ALA A 89 10.18 10.18 20.74
C ALA A 89 11.55 10.29 21.46
N LYS A 90 12.57 9.54 21.01
CA LYS A 90 13.93 9.66 21.54
C LYS A 90 14.54 11.03 21.25
N ILE A 91 14.42 11.52 20.02
CA ILE A 91 14.93 12.85 19.64
C ILE A 91 14.26 13.93 20.49
N GLN A 92 12.94 13.85 20.66
CA GLN A 92 12.19 14.81 21.45
C GLN A 92 12.60 14.77 22.92
N LYS A 93 12.78 13.57 23.49
CA LYS A 93 13.28 13.40 24.87
C LYS A 93 14.65 14.03 25.08
N GLU A 94 15.58 13.88 24.13
CA GLU A 94 16.91 14.47 24.26
C GLU A 94 16.85 16.01 24.16
N LYS A 95 16.03 16.57 23.26
CA LYS A 95 15.80 18.02 23.21
C LYS A 95 15.24 18.57 24.52
N GLU A 96 14.24 17.92 25.08
CA GLU A 96 13.66 18.33 26.36
C GLU A 96 14.69 18.26 27.50
N ARG A 97 15.58 17.26 27.51
CA ARG A 97 16.67 17.16 28.48
C ARG A 97 17.66 18.32 28.35
N GLU A 98 18.03 18.68 27.12
CA GLU A 98 18.89 19.85 26.87
C GLU A 98 18.24 21.15 27.34
N GLU A 99 16.96 21.35 27.06
CA GLU A 99 16.20 22.52 27.52
C GLU A 99 16.14 22.60 29.04
N ILE A 100 15.87 21.48 29.73
CA ILE A 100 15.89 21.40 31.20
C ILE A 100 17.27 21.79 31.75
N ALA A 101 18.36 21.32 31.12
CA ALA A 101 19.71 21.66 31.54
C ALA A 101 19.99 23.17 31.37
N ILE A 102 19.54 23.78 30.27
CA ILE A 102 19.66 25.22 30.02
C ILE A 102 18.85 26.02 31.05
N LEU A 103 17.61 25.62 31.32
CA LEU A 103 16.74 26.28 32.30
C LEU A 103 17.30 26.18 33.72
N THR A 104 17.87 25.03 34.09
CA THR A 104 18.53 24.84 35.39
C THR A 104 19.72 25.79 35.53
N ASN A 105 20.58 25.86 34.52
CA ASN A 105 21.71 26.81 34.51
C ASN A 105 21.26 28.28 34.58
N ARG A 106 20.14 28.64 33.95
CA ARG A 106 19.56 29.99 34.07
C ARG A 106 19.03 30.25 35.47
N LYS A 107 18.33 29.28 36.07
CA LYS A 107 17.83 29.36 37.44
C LYS A 107 18.98 29.60 38.42
N ASP A 108 20.06 28.84 38.32
CA ASP A 108 21.20 28.94 39.23
C ASP A 108 21.92 30.29 39.10
N ARG A 109 22.03 30.84 37.88
CA ARG A 109 22.52 32.21 37.68
C ARG A 109 21.63 33.24 38.36
N LEU A 110 20.32 33.14 38.22
CA LEU A 110 19.38 34.06 38.87
C LEU A 110 19.50 34.00 40.40
N ILE A 111 19.60 32.80 40.96
CA ILE A 111 19.82 32.60 42.41
C ILE A 111 21.10 33.31 42.85
N ASN A 112 22.20 33.13 42.12
CA ASN A 112 23.47 33.78 42.46
C ASN A 112 23.39 35.32 42.36
N LEU A 113 22.71 35.84 41.34
CA LEU A 113 22.50 37.28 41.18
C LEU A 113 21.66 37.86 42.33
N ILE A 114 20.57 37.19 42.71
CA ILE A 114 19.71 37.60 43.83
C ILE A 114 20.49 37.57 45.14
N ASN A 115 21.22 36.49 45.42
CA ASN A 115 22.05 36.39 46.63
C ASN A 115 23.10 37.51 46.69
N THR A 116 23.73 37.84 45.57
CA THR A 116 24.70 38.93 45.49
C THR A 116 24.05 40.28 45.76
N ALA A 117 22.86 40.53 45.19
CA ALA A 117 22.12 41.77 45.41
C ALA A 117 21.65 41.92 46.86
N LEU A 118 21.15 40.84 47.48
CA LEU A 118 20.75 40.81 48.88
C LEU A 118 21.93 41.08 49.81
N ASN A 119 23.10 40.50 49.56
CA ASN A 119 24.30 40.76 50.34
C ASN A 119 24.72 42.24 50.25
N LYS A 120 24.72 42.82 49.04
CA LYS A 120 24.99 44.25 48.84
C LYS A 120 23.99 45.14 49.57
N GLN A 121 22.69 44.82 49.52
CA GLN A 121 21.68 45.58 50.27
C GLN A 121 21.88 45.44 51.78
N LYS A 122 22.24 44.25 52.27
CA LYS A 122 22.54 44.02 53.69
C LYS A 122 23.73 44.86 54.17
N GLU A 123 24.81 44.90 53.39
CA GLU A 123 25.97 45.75 53.66
C GLU A 123 25.57 47.23 53.71
N LEU A 124 24.74 47.69 52.77
CA LEU A 124 24.28 49.07 52.71
C LEU A 124 23.40 49.45 53.92
N VAL A 125 22.49 48.56 54.32
CA VAL A 125 21.66 48.74 55.52
C VAL A 125 22.54 48.81 56.77
N ASN A 126 23.52 47.92 56.89
CA ASN A 126 24.45 47.96 58.03
C ASN A 126 25.22 49.27 58.10
N LEU A 127 25.70 49.80 56.96
CA LEU A 127 26.40 51.08 56.89
C LEU A 127 25.50 52.25 57.34
N LEU A 128 24.26 52.29 56.85
CA LEU A 128 23.29 53.32 57.23
C LEU A 128 22.91 53.24 58.70
N SER A 129 22.78 52.03 59.26
CA SER A 129 22.51 51.84 60.69
C SER A 129 23.66 52.35 61.57
N THR A 130 24.92 52.16 61.16
CA THR A 130 26.08 52.71 61.89
C THR A 130 26.19 54.22 61.80
N GLU A 131 25.86 54.84 60.65
CA GLU A 131 25.83 56.30 60.52
C GLU A 131 24.68 56.95 61.31
N SER A 132 23.60 56.20 61.58
CA SER A 132 22.46 56.67 62.38
C SER A 132 22.80 56.75 63.88
N GLU A 133 23.66 55.85 64.38
CA GLU A 133 24.09 55.84 65.79
C GLU A 133 25.10 56.95 66.11
N GLU A 134 25.94 57.38 65.15
CA GLU A 134 26.88 58.50 65.33
C GLU A 134 26.20 59.89 65.28
N GLY A 135 24.98 59.98 64.72
CA GLY A 135 24.23 61.23 64.61
C GLY A 135 23.45 61.64 65.88
N ASP A 136 23.16 60.69 66.78
CA ASP A 136 22.37 60.93 67.99
C ASP A 136 23.22 61.26 69.24
N GLU A 137 24.56 61.26 69.15
CA GLU A 137 25.46 61.60 70.28
C GLU A 137 25.80 63.11 70.40
N ILE A 138 25.22 64.00 69.59
CA ILE A 138 25.50 65.46 69.64
C ILE A 138 24.23 66.31 69.91
N GLY A 139 23.30 65.81 70.73
CA GLY A 139 22.09 66.54 71.16
C GLY A 139 21.99 66.72 72.66
#